data_AF-A0A662E9S0-F1
#
_entry.id   AF-A0A662E9S0-F1
#
_cell.length_a   1.000
_cell.length_b   1.000
_cell.length_c   1.000
_cell.angle_alpha   90.00
_cell.angle_beta   90.00
_cell.angle_gamma   90.00
#
_symmetry.space_group_name_H-M   'P 1'
#
loop_
_entity.id
_entity.type
_entity.pdbx_description
1 polymer ?
#
loop_
_entity_poly.entity_id
_entity_poly.type
_entity_poly.pdbx_seq_one_letter_code
_entity_poly.pdbx_strand_id
1 'polypeptide(L)'
;MIRHLNDQELASATAGFPLAPEQQAHLEGCISCRRSVDHFLDQVNERRRSIGREAPDWDAQTKKIVDALPLTQVTHINSRRRWLTPLLAAAATITIVVGIGLIVQRTGPASISSSRSEIEIEEILAQADSLLADEGIPGFDMFDDMTDDDLTALFEAKNS
;
A
#
# COMPACT_ATOMS: atom_id res chain seq x y z
N MET A 1 -16.67 -36.78 19.47
CA MET A 1 -16.66 -36.01 18.21
C MET A 1 -15.26 -35.44 18.07
N ILE A 2 -14.48 -35.87 17.08
CA ILE A 2 -13.10 -35.41 16.91
C ILE A 2 -13.16 -34.13 16.09
N ARG A 3 -12.86 -32.99 16.71
CA ARG A 3 -12.75 -31.70 16.02
C ARG A 3 -11.34 -31.60 15.42
N HIS A 4 -11.25 -31.34 14.11
CA HIS A 4 -9.98 -31.06 13.42
C HIS A 4 -9.55 -29.60 13.61
N LEU A 5 -8.27 -29.32 13.33
CA LEU A 5 -7.80 -27.94 13.23
C LEU A 5 -8.47 -27.27 12.02
N ASN A 6 -8.83 -26.00 12.17
CA ASN A 6 -9.29 -25.17 11.05
C ASN A 6 -8.10 -24.65 10.22
N ASP A 7 -8.38 -24.03 9.08
CA ASP A 7 -7.33 -23.56 8.16
C ASP A 7 -6.40 -22.51 8.77
N GLN A 8 -6.90 -21.68 9.68
CA GLN A 8 -6.08 -20.67 10.36
C GLN A 8 -5.13 -21.32 11.37
N GLU A 9 -5.60 -22.30 12.13
CA GLU A 9 -4.79 -23.10 13.06
C GLU A 9 -3.73 -23.92 12.30
N LEU A 10 -4.10 -24.53 11.15
CA LEU A 10 -3.16 -25.22 10.27
C LEU A 10 -2.11 -24.28 9.67
N ALA A 11 -2.52 -23.09 9.23
CA ALA A 11 -1.59 -22.08 8.70
C ALA A 11 -0.63 -21.58 9.79
N SER A 12 -1.13 -21.40 11.02
CA SER A 12 -0.32 -21.01 12.17
C SER A 12 0.73 -22.06 12.49
N ALA A 13 0.34 -23.34 12.51
CA ALA A 13 1.24 -24.47 12.67
C ALA A 13 2.32 -24.53 11.56
N THR A 14 1.89 -24.35 10.30
CA THR A 14 2.76 -24.34 9.10
C THR A 14 3.80 -23.22 9.18
N ALA A 15 3.41 -22.04 9.65
CA ALA A 15 4.30 -20.90 9.81
C ALA A 15 5.18 -20.96 11.07
N GLY A 16 5.05 -22.00 11.90
CA GLY A 16 5.78 -22.14 13.15
C GLY A 16 5.31 -21.20 14.26
N PHE A 17 4.11 -20.64 14.14
CA PHE A 17 3.49 -19.85 15.21
C PHE A 17 2.97 -20.77 16.32
N PRO A 18 2.99 -20.30 17.59
CA PRO A 18 2.51 -21.09 18.71
C PRO A 18 1.01 -21.36 18.59
N LEU A 19 0.62 -22.62 18.82
CA LEU A 19 -0.77 -23.03 18.98
C LEU A 19 -1.16 -23.06 20.46
N ALA A 20 -2.46 -23.04 20.74
CA ALA A 20 -2.95 -23.37 22.07
C ALA A 20 -2.55 -24.82 22.44
N PRO A 21 -2.30 -25.13 23.72
CA PRO A 21 -1.78 -26.44 24.13
C PRO A 21 -2.70 -27.61 23.73
N GLU A 22 -4.02 -27.39 23.71
CA GLU A 22 -5.00 -28.38 23.26
C GLU A 22 -4.92 -28.66 21.74
N GLN A 23 -4.65 -27.62 20.94
CA GLN A 23 -4.48 -27.73 19.49
C GLN A 23 -3.15 -28.41 19.16
N GLN A 24 -2.09 -28.09 19.91
CA GLN A 24 -0.78 -28.73 19.80
C GLN A 24 -0.88 -30.24 20.07
N ALA A 25 -1.50 -30.62 21.20
CA ALA A 25 -1.71 -32.03 21.55
C ALA A 25 -2.59 -32.75 20.51
N HIS A 26 -3.61 -32.07 19.98
CA HIS A 26 -4.41 -32.63 18.90
C HIS A 26 -3.60 -32.83 17.63
N LEU A 27 -2.77 -31.86 17.23
CA LEU A 27 -1.92 -31.96 16.04
C LEU A 27 -0.97 -33.15 16.15
N GLU A 28 -0.35 -33.37 17.31
CA GLU A 28 0.53 -34.51 17.56
C GLU A 28 -0.20 -35.86 17.47
N GLY A 29 -1.45 -35.91 17.95
CA GLY A 29 -2.28 -37.12 17.93
C GLY A 29 -3.02 -37.40 16.61
N CYS A 30 -3.31 -36.38 15.80
CA CYS A 30 -4.18 -36.49 14.63
C CYS A 30 -3.39 -36.57 13.32
N ILE A 31 -3.34 -37.76 12.71
CA ILE A 31 -2.65 -38.01 11.43
C ILE A 31 -3.20 -37.12 10.31
N SER A 32 -4.51 -36.88 10.28
CA SER A 32 -5.12 -36.04 9.24
C SER A 32 -4.61 -34.59 9.31
N CYS A 33 -4.60 -33.99 10.51
CA CYS A 33 -4.12 -32.62 10.69
C CYS A 33 -2.63 -32.49 10.35
N ARG A 34 -1.80 -33.49 10.70
CA ARG A 34 -0.38 -33.50 10.31
C ARG A 34 -0.18 -33.54 8.80
N ARG A 35 -0.90 -34.42 8.10
CA ARG A 35 -0.85 -34.47 6.63
C ARG A 35 -1.30 -33.16 6.00
N SER A 36 -2.30 -32.49 6.59
CA SER A 36 -2.72 -31.17 6.13
C SER A 36 -1.60 -30.15 6.30
N VAL A 37 -0.90 -30.10 7.44
CA VAL A 37 0.25 -29.21 7.64
C VAL A 37 1.37 -29.51 6.63
N ASP A 38 1.72 -30.77 6.42
CA ASP A 38 2.74 -31.17 5.43
C ASP A 38 2.36 -30.69 4.01
N HIS A 39 1.10 -30.86 3.64
CA HIS A 39 0.59 -30.40 2.35
C HIS A 39 0.64 -28.87 2.21
N PHE A 40 0.30 -28.10 3.26
CA PHE A 40 0.45 -26.65 3.26
C PHE A 40 1.92 -26.24 3.12
N LEU A 41 2.85 -26.91 3.81
CA LEU A 41 4.28 -26.67 3.69
C LEU A 41 4.79 -26.91 2.25
N ASP A 42 4.35 -27.98 1.61
CA ASP A 42 4.71 -28.29 0.22
C ASP A 42 4.25 -27.19 -0.75
N GLN A 43 3.03 -26.67 -0.58
CA GLN A 43 2.52 -25.56 -1.39
C GLN A 43 3.33 -24.28 -1.20
N VAL A 44 3.66 -23.94 0.04
CA VAL A 44 4.49 -22.76 0.36
C VAL A 44 5.88 -22.90 -0.26
N ASN A 45 6.48 -24.08 -0.17
CA ASN A 45 7.79 -24.36 -0.74
C ASN A 45 7.77 -24.28 -2.27
N GLU A 46 6.75 -24.84 -2.92
CA GLU A 46 6.61 -24.74 -4.36
C GLU A 46 6.42 -23.31 -4.82
N ARG A 47 5.59 -22.52 -4.11
CA ARG A 47 5.43 -21.10 -4.42
C ARG A 47 6.74 -20.34 -4.25
N ARG A 48 7.51 -20.62 -3.20
CA ARG A 48 8.83 -20.00 -2.98
C ARG A 48 9.81 -20.34 -4.13
N ARG A 49 9.82 -21.57 -4.62
CA ARG A 49 10.63 -21.98 -5.78
C ARG A 49 10.17 -21.30 -7.07
N SER A 50 8.86 -21.19 -7.31
CA SER A 50 8.31 -20.45 -8.45
C SER A 50 8.72 -18.98 -8.40
N ILE A 51 8.59 -18.31 -7.24
CA ILE A 51 9.06 -16.92 -7.06
C ILE A 51 10.56 -16.81 -7.32
N GLY A 52 11.38 -17.75 -6.84
CA GLY A 52 12.82 -17.74 -7.11
C GLY A 52 13.18 -17.90 -8.59
N ARG A 53 12.38 -18.67 -9.36
CA ARG A 53 12.56 -18.85 -10.81
C ARG A 53 12.05 -17.67 -11.62
N GLU A 54 10.96 -17.05 -11.17
CA GLU A 54 10.31 -15.89 -11.79
C GLU A 54 10.92 -14.56 -11.33
N ALA A 55 11.84 -14.59 -10.36
CA ALA A 55 12.49 -13.40 -9.83
C ALA A 55 13.17 -12.66 -10.98
N PRO A 56 12.80 -11.39 -11.23
CA PRO A 56 13.46 -10.62 -12.25
C PRO A 56 14.93 -10.43 -11.89
N ASP A 57 15.77 -10.29 -12.91
CA ASP A 57 17.13 -9.82 -12.72
C ASP A 57 17.08 -8.35 -12.25
N TRP A 58 17.04 -8.17 -10.93
CA TRP A 58 16.96 -6.88 -10.28
C TRP A 58 18.16 -6.01 -10.65
N ASP A 59 19.34 -6.59 -10.81
CA ASP A 59 20.54 -5.84 -11.20
C ASP A 59 20.40 -5.30 -12.63
N ALA A 60 19.91 -6.12 -13.56
CA ALA A 60 19.62 -5.66 -14.92
C ALA A 60 18.49 -4.63 -14.97
N GLN A 61 17.45 -4.77 -14.14
CA GLN A 61 16.37 -3.77 -14.06
C GLN A 61 16.85 -2.46 -13.46
N THR A 62 17.59 -2.49 -12.35
CA THR A 62 18.17 -1.30 -11.73
C THR A 62 19.10 -0.59 -12.70
N LYS A 63 19.96 -1.34 -13.41
CA LYS A 63 20.83 -0.76 -14.43
C LYS A 63 20.03 -0.09 -15.56
N LYS A 64 18.99 -0.74 -16.09
CA LYS A 64 18.11 -0.13 -17.10
C LYS A 64 17.46 1.17 -16.60
N ILE A 65 17.01 1.20 -15.34
CA ILE A 65 16.42 2.40 -14.73
C ILE A 65 17.47 3.50 -14.61
N VAL A 66 18.65 3.18 -14.06
CA VAL A 66 19.75 4.14 -13.88
C VAL A 66 20.25 4.69 -15.22
N ASP A 67 20.43 3.84 -16.22
CA ASP A 67 20.85 4.25 -17.56
C ASP A 67 19.77 5.09 -18.27
N ALA A 68 18.49 4.89 -17.93
CA ALA A 68 17.37 5.68 -18.46
C ALA A 68 17.15 7.01 -17.71
N LEU A 69 17.78 7.23 -16.55
CA LEU A 69 17.70 8.51 -15.86
C LEU A 69 18.47 9.55 -16.68
N PRO A 70 17.84 10.67 -17.06
CA PRO A 70 18.56 11.75 -17.70
C PRO A 70 19.61 12.27 -16.69
N LEU A 71 20.88 12.27 -17.07
CA LEU A 71 21.92 13.02 -16.35
C LEU A 71 21.63 14.51 -16.55
N THR A 72 20.64 15.03 -15.82
CA THR A 72 20.48 16.46 -15.65
C THR A 72 21.68 16.93 -14.84
N GLN A 73 22.68 17.47 -15.55
CA GLN A 73 23.69 18.30 -14.92
C GLN A 73 22.94 19.31 -14.05
N VAL A 74 23.18 19.28 -12.74
CA VAL A 74 22.62 20.25 -11.80
C VAL A 74 23.25 21.59 -12.15
N THR A 75 22.68 22.28 -13.14
CA THR A 75 23.04 23.65 -13.47
C THR A 75 22.70 24.47 -12.24
N HIS A 76 23.73 25.05 -11.61
CA HIS A 76 23.56 26.00 -10.50
C HIS A 76 22.46 26.99 -10.86
N ILE A 77 21.30 26.86 -10.22
CA ILE A 77 20.16 27.71 -10.48
C ILE A 77 20.52 29.08 -9.92
N ASN A 78 20.85 30.00 -10.82
CA ASN A 78 21.16 31.38 -10.48
C ASN A 78 19.99 31.97 -9.68
N SER A 79 20.27 32.60 -8.53
CA SER A 79 19.24 32.90 -7.50
C SER A 79 18.13 33.84 -7.98
N ARG A 80 18.30 34.52 -9.13
CA ARG A 80 17.26 35.31 -9.79
C ARG A 80 16.07 34.49 -10.32
N ARG A 81 16.21 33.18 -10.53
CA ARG A 81 15.12 32.31 -11.07
C ARG A 81 14.19 31.72 -9.98
N ARG A 82 14.51 31.93 -8.69
CA ARG A 82 13.76 31.43 -7.51
C ARG A 82 12.35 31.99 -7.34
N TRP A 83 11.96 32.99 -8.11
CA TRP A 83 10.60 33.56 -8.05
C TRP A 83 9.66 32.93 -9.09
N LEU A 84 10.20 32.19 -10.07
CA LEU A 84 9.43 31.45 -11.08
C LEU A 84 9.27 29.96 -10.72
N THR A 85 9.96 29.49 -9.69
CA THR A 85 9.90 28.12 -9.19
C THR A 85 8.54 27.68 -8.64
N PRO A 86 7.70 28.48 -7.95
CA PRO A 86 6.42 27.97 -7.45
C PRO A 86 5.46 27.62 -8.61
N LEU A 87 5.46 28.43 -9.67
CA LEU A 87 4.63 28.20 -10.87
C LEU A 87 5.07 26.95 -11.65
N LEU A 88 6.37 26.73 -11.80
CA LEU A 88 6.90 25.54 -12.47
C LEU A 88 6.76 24.27 -11.62
N ALA A 89 6.87 24.38 -10.29
CA ALA A 89 6.64 23.26 -9.38
C ALA A 89 5.18 22.78 -9.44
N ALA A 90 4.22 23.70 -9.47
CA ALA A 90 2.81 23.35 -9.64
C ALA A 90 2.52 22.67 -10.99
N ALA A 91 3.14 23.13 -12.08
CA ALA A 91 2.98 22.49 -13.39
C ALA A 91 3.62 21.08 -13.42
N ALA A 92 4.74 20.89 -12.74
CA ALA A 92 5.41 19.59 -12.62
C ALA A 92 4.60 18.59 -11.79
N THR A 93 3.96 19.02 -10.70
CA THR A 93 3.11 18.12 -9.90
C THR A 93 1.87 17.68 -10.67
N ILE A 94 1.21 18.59 -11.39
CA ILE A 94 0.04 18.26 -12.23
C ILE A 94 0.40 17.21 -13.30
N THR A 95 1.54 17.37 -13.97
CA THR A 95 1.98 16.44 -15.02
C THR A 95 2.35 15.06 -14.48
N ILE A 96 2.96 14.98 -13.28
CA ILE A 96 3.24 13.70 -12.61
C ILE A 96 1.95 12.99 -12.22
N VAL A 97 0.98 13.69 -11.63
CA VAL A 97 -0.31 13.09 -11.21
C VAL A 97 -1.08 12.57 -12.42
N VAL A 98 -1.16 13.34 -13.52
CA VAL A 98 -1.82 12.91 -14.76
C VAL A 98 -1.08 11.74 -15.41
N GLY A 99 0.25 11.75 -15.41
CA GLY A 99 1.08 10.67 -15.94
C GLY A 99 0.89 9.36 -15.17
N ILE A 100 0.84 9.41 -13.83
CA ILE A 100 0.59 8.25 -12.97
C ILE A 100 -0.83 7.71 -13.21
N GLY A 101 -1.84 8.57 -13.31
CA GLY A 101 -3.22 8.16 -13.60
C GLY A 101 -3.36 7.42 -14.93
N LEU A 102 -2.69 7.88 -15.98
CA LEU A 102 -2.71 7.24 -17.31
C LEU A 102 -1.96 5.90 -17.33
N ILE A 103 -0.87 5.76 -16.57
CA ILE A 103 -0.14 4.50 -16.47
C ILE A 103 -0.98 3.45 -15.73
N VAL A 104 -1.64 3.82 -14.63
CA VAL A 104 -2.53 2.93 -13.86
C VAL A 104 -3.73 2.47 -14.69
N GLN A 105 -4.31 3.34 -15.52
CA GLN A 105 -5.41 2.95 -16.44
C GLN A 105 -4.94 2.04 -17.59
N ARG A 106 -3.70 2.19 -18.08
CA ARG A 106 -3.17 1.39 -19.19
C ARG A 106 -2.64 0.02 -18.75
N THR A 107 -2.25 -0.13 -17.49
CA THR A 107 -1.80 -1.40 -16.90
C THR A 107 -2.80 -1.96 -15.88
N GLY A 108 -4.10 -1.81 -16.17
CA GLY A 108 -5.16 -2.41 -15.37
C GLY A 108 -4.90 -3.92 -15.14
N PRO A 109 -5.24 -4.44 -13.95
CA PRO A 109 -4.99 -5.84 -13.59
C PRO A 109 -5.69 -6.77 -14.57
N ALA A 110 -5.05 -7.91 -14.82
CA ALA A 110 -5.57 -8.97 -15.66
C ALA A 110 -7.06 -9.21 -15.41
N SER A 111 -7.81 -9.19 -16.50
CA SER A 111 -9.23 -9.49 -16.61
C SER A 111 -9.66 -10.66 -15.75
N ILE A 112 -10.44 -10.39 -14.71
CA ILE A 112 -11.38 -11.37 -14.16
C ILE A 112 -12.71 -11.08 -14.86
N SER A 113 -13.04 -11.91 -15.85
CA SER A 113 -14.38 -11.95 -16.41
C SER A 113 -15.33 -12.48 -15.33
N SER A 114 -16.24 -11.64 -14.84
CA SER A 114 -17.54 -12.11 -14.36
C SER A 114 -18.52 -10.94 -14.35
N SER A 115 -19.46 -11.01 -15.29
CA SER A 115 -20.69 -10.25 -15.39
C SER A 115 -21.36 -9.97 -14.03
N ARG A 116 -21.52 -8.70 -13.65
CA ARG A 116 -22.66 -8.22 -12.86
C ARG A 116 -22.69 -6.69 -12.84
N SER A 117 -23.78 -6.13 -13.33
CA SER A 117 -24.23 -4.73 -13.21
C SER A 117 -23.22 -3.64 -13.57
N GLU A 118 -23.44 -3.05 -14.74
CA GLU A 118 -23.11 -1.65 -15.02
C GLU A 118 -23.78 -0.80 -13.94
N ILE A 119 -23.01 -0.47 -12.90
CA ILE A 119 -23.38 0.53 -11.91
C ILE A 119 -22.99 1.85 -12.56
N GLU A 120 -23.97 2.69 -12.86
CA GLU A 120 -23.75 4.01 -13.45
C GLU A 120 -22.78 4.78 -12.54
N ILE A 121 -21.56 4.95 -13.03
CA ILE A 121 -20.44 5.60 -12.31
C ILE A 121 -20.85 7.00 -11.82
N GLU A 122 -21.80 7.63 -12.51
CA GLU A 122 -22.39 8.92 -12.14
C GLU A 122 -23.16 8.88 -10.81
N GLU A 123 -23.82 7.77 -10.47
CA GLU A 123 -24.54 7.61 -9.20
C GLU A 123 -23.57 7.49 -8.02
N ILE A 124 -22.46 6.75 -8.20
CA ILE A 124 -21.40 6.64 -7.19
C ILE A 124 -20.72 7.99 -6.96
N LEU A 125 -20.44 8.74 -8.03
CA LEU A 125 -19.80 10.05 -7.94
C LEU A 125 -20.73 11.07 -7.25
N ALA A 126 -22.02 11.07 -7.58
CA ALA A 126 -23.00 11.92 -6.91
C ALA A 126 -23.19 11.55 -5.43
N GLN A 127 -23.16 10.25 -5.10
CA GLN A 127 -23.25 9.78 -3.72
C GLN A 127 -21.99 10.13 -2.90
N ALA A 128 -20.80 10.04 -3.50
CA ALA A 128 -19.56 10.44 -2.85
C ALA A 128 -19.48 11.95 -2.59
N ASP A 129 -19.93 12.78 -3.53
CA ASP A 129 -20.01 14.24 -3.34
C ASP A 129 -21.01 14.59 -2.21
N SER A 130 -22.14 13.88 -2.14
CA SER A 130 -23.11 14.05 -1.04
C SER A 130 -22.56 13.61 0.32
N LEU A 131 -21.65 12.61 0.37
CA LEU A 131 -21.00 12.16 1.60
C LEU A 131 -19.83 13.05 2.03
N LEU A 132 -19.22 13.80 1.10
CA LEU A 132 -18.14 14.75 1.40
C LEU A 132 -18.65 16.16 1.69
N ALA A 133 -19.89 16.47 1.28
CA ALA A 133 -20.56 17.72 1.60
C ALA A 133 -21.25 17.71 2.98
N ASP A 134 -21.38 16.53 3.62
CA ASP A 134 -22.05 16.36 4.91
C ASP A 134 -21.06 16.02 6.03
N GLU A 135 -21.00 16.94 6.99
CA GLU A 135 -20.30 16.95 8.28
C GLU A 135 -18.77 16.93 8.29
N GLY A 136 -18.21 18.09 8.69
CA GLY A 136 -16.84 18.22 9.18
C GLY A 136 -16.55 17.20 10.28
N ILE A 137 -15.30 16.72 10.30
CA ILE A 137 -14.85 15.67 11.20
C ILE A 137 -15.07 16.13 12.66
N PRO A 138 -15.96 15.49 13.45
CA PRO A 138 -16.20 15.90 14.81
C PRO A 138 -14.92 15.74 15.63
N GLY A 139 -14.35 16.88 16.06
CA GLY A 139 -13.10 16.93 16.82
C GLY A 139 -11.91 17.58 16.11
N PHE A 140 -12.03 18.04 14.87
CA PHE A 140 -10.98 18.80 14.17
C PHE A 140 -11.21 20.32 14.11
N ASP A 141 -12.38 20.81 14.53
CA ASP A 141 -12.69 22.26 14.60
C ASP A 141 -11.80 23.05 15.59
N MET A 142 -11.03 22.37 16.44
CA MET A 142 -10.18 23.03 17.43
C MET A 142 -8.85 23.53 16.84
N PHE A 143 -8.51 23.15 15.60
CA PHE A 143 -7.22 23.51 14.97
C PHE A 143 -7.32 24.62 13.93
N ASP A 144 -8.52 25.00 13.49
CA ASP A 144 -8.71 26.05 12.48
C ASP A 144 -8.61 27.47 13.05
N ASP A 145 -8.67 27.65 14.37
CA ASP A 145 -8.58 28.97 15.03
C ASP A 145 -7.18 29.28 15.59
N MET A 146 -6.22 28.36 15.49
CA MET A 146 -4.82 28.63 15.85
C MET A 146 -4.10 29.29 14.68
N THR A 147 -4.02 30.62 14.74
CA THR A 147 -3.17 31.38 13.81
C THR A 147 -1.68 31.09 14.08
N ASP A 148 -0.84 31.17 13.04
CA ASP A 148 0.61 30.91 13.13
C ASP A 148 1.32 31.77 14.22
N ASP A 149 0.72 32.89 14.60
CA ASP A 149 1.20 33.78 15.65
C ASP A 149 1.12 33.14 17.05
N ASP A 150 0.09 32.33 17.33
CA ASP A 150 -0.08 31.62 18.62
C ASP A 150 0.90 30.44 18.78
N LEU A 151 1.24 29.77 17.67
CA LEU A 151 2.27 28.73 17.66
C LEU A 151 3.65 29.31 17.98
N THR A 152 3.93 30.51 17.48
CA THR A 152 5.21 31.19 17.70
C THR A 152 5.38 31.60 19.17
N ALA A 153 4.31 32.08 19.82
CA ALA A 153 4.33 32.43 21.24
C ALA A 153 4.58 31.22 22.18
N LEU A 154 4.07 30.03 21.82
CA LEU A 154 4.29 28.79 22.59
C LEU A 154 5.74 28.29 22.53
N PHE A 155 6.44 28.51 21.41
CA PHE A 155 7.85 28.13 21.28
C PHE A 155 8.79 29.11 22.00
N GLU A 156 8.44 30.40 22.10
CA GLU A 156 9.22 31.38 22.86
C GLU A 156 9.06 31.21 24.38
N ALA A 157 7.86 30.87 24.87
CA ALA A 157 7.61 30.63 26.29
C ALA A 157 8.33 29.40 26.86
N LYS A 158 8.75 28.46 26.01
CA LYS A 158 9.43 27.21 26.41
C LYS A 158 10.96 27.35 26.48
N ASN A 159 11.53 28.44 25.95
CA ASN A 159 12.97 28.68 25.90
C ASN A 159 13.43 29.84 26.80
N SER A 160 12.62 30.23 27.79
CA SER A 160 12.96 31.13 28.89
C SER A 160 12.84 30.39 30.22
#